data_AF-A0A8X6IUB8-F1
#
_entry.id   AF-A0A8X6IUB8-F1
#
_cell.length_a   1.000
_cell.length_b   1.000
_cell.length_c   1.000
_cell.angle_alpha   90.00
_cell.angle_beta   90.00
_cell.angle_gamma   90.00
#
_symmetry.space_group_name_H-M   'P 1'
#
loop_
_entity.id
_entity.type
_entity.pdbx_description
1 polymer ?
#
loop_
_entity_poly.entity_id
_entity_poly.type
_entity_poly.pdbx_seq_one_letter_code
_entity_poly.pdbx_strand_id
1 'polypeptide(L)'
;MHTIEWQKRGLPHAHILVWLQETLHVHKVDDFISTEIPNLEEDPELFNCITTQLVHGPCEVINPFSPCMKNGRCTKRYPRDFLKETQTGRDGYPLCRRRRPEDGGFSTVINVRHSEVVVDNRWIVPYCPLLKNILCPYQC
;
A
#
# COMPACT_ATOMS: atom_id res chain seq x y z
N MET A 1 27.23 19.95 -7.60
CA MET A 1 25.85 19.74 -8.06
C MET A 1 25.04 19.28 -6.86
N HIS A 2 24.21 20.16 -6.30
CA HIS A 2 23.37 19.84 -5.14
C HIS A 2 21.91 19.88 -5.60
N THR A 3 21.15 18.83 -5.29
CA THR A 3 19.73 18.75 -5.61
C THR A 3 18.97 19.24 -4.38
N ILE A 4 18.26 20.36 -4.50
CA ILE A 4 17.34 20.83 -3.45
C ILE A 4 15.98 20.22 -3.76
N GLU A 5 15.53 19.26 -2.95
CA GLU A 5 14.15 18.77 -3.03
C GLU A 5 13.22 19.72 -2.30
N TRP A 6 12.32 20.33 -3.07
CA TRP A 6 11.27 21.20 -2.57
C TRP A 6 10.02 20.36 -2.23
N GLN A 7 9.81 20.02 -0.96
CA GLN A 7 8.61 19.32 -0.48
C GLN A 7 7.47 20.33 -0.20
N LYS A 8 6.53 20.47 -1.14
CA LYS A 8 5.35 21.34 -0.97
C LYS A 8 4.11 20.51 -0.59
N ARG A 9 3.64 20.75 0.64
CA ARG A 9 2.28 20.62 1.20
C ARG A 9 1.73 19.22 1.54
N GLY A 10 1.61 18.96 2.84
CA GLY A 10 0.36 18.41 3.39
C GLY A 10 0.47 17.59 4.67
N LEU A 11 1.47 16.71 4.79
CA LEU A 11 1.61 15.74 5.88
C LEU A 11 3.10 15.51 6.20
N PRO A 12 3.46 15.08 7.43
CA PRO A 12 4.82 14.65 7.74
C PRO A 12 5.27 13.57 6.75
N HIS A 13 6.39 13.81 6.08
CA HIS A 13 6.99 12.89 5.12
C HIS A 13 8.48 12.78 5.41
N ALA A 14 9.01 11.57 5.26
CA ALA A 14 10.43 11.28 5.34
C ALA A 14 10.84 10.41 4.15
N HIS A 15 12.00 10.70 3.58
CA HIS A 15 12.67 9.78 2.67
C HIS A 15 13.69 8.97 3.48
N ILE A 16 13.47 7.66 3.58
CA ILE A 16 14.36 6.74 4.30
C ILE A 16 15.00 5.81 3.27
N LEU A 17 16.32 5.90 3.12
CA LEU A 17 17.11 5.02 2.25
C LEU A 17 17.82 3.99 3.11
N VAL A 18 17.58 2.70 2.84
CA VAL A 18 18.21 1.57 3.53
C VAL A 18 19.11 0.85 2.54
N TRP A 19 20.38 0.68 2.90
CA TRP A 19 21.37 -0.07 2.13
C TRP A 19 21.51 -1.45 2.76
N LEU A 20 21.26 -2.49 1.97
CA LEU A 20 21.44 -3.86 2.41
C LEU A 20 22.87 -4.31 2.10
N GLN A 21 23.50 -5.01 3.05
CA GLN A 21 24.85 -5.55 2.87
C GLN A 21 24.89 -6.61 1.75
N GLU A 22 23.82 -7.41 1.65
CA GLU A 22 23.64 -8.40 0.60
C GLU A 22 22.56 -7.94 -0.40
N THR A 23 22.63 -8.45 -1.63
CA THR A 23 21.59 -8.21 -2.63
C THR A 23 20.26 -8.79 -2.17
N LEU A 24 19.20 -7.96 -2.21
CA LEU A 24 17.85 -8.43 -1.90
C LEU A 24 17.32 -9.27 -3.06
N HIS A 25 17.17 -10.57 -2.82
CA HIS A 25 16.47 -11.46 -3.74
C HIS A 25 14.96 -11.23 -3.66
N VAL A 26 14.27 -11.36 -4.79
CA VAL A 26 12.81 -11.13 -4.92
C VAL A 26 11.99 -11.90 -3.88
N HIS A 27 12.41 -13.11 -3.52
CA HIS A 27 11.74 -13.96 -2.53
C HIS A 27 11.81 -13.41 -1.09
N LYS A 28 12.76 -12.52 -0.80
CA LYS A 28 12.91 -11.85 0.51
C LYS A 28 12.21 -10.49 0.57
N VAL A 29 11.65 -10.00 -0.54
CA VAL A 29 10.98 -8.69 -0.57
C VAL A 29 9.77 -8.68 0.38
N ASP A 30 9.05 -9.79 0.45
CA ASP A 30 7.87 -9.95 1.31
C ASP A 30 8.21 -9.87 2.81
N ASP A 31 9.47 -10.10 3.20
CA ASP A 31 9.93 -9.96 4.59
C ASP A 31 9.97 -8.48 5.03
N PHE A 32 10.07 -7.55 4.08
CA PHE A 32 10.23 -6.13 4.34
C PHE A 32 9.04 -5.30 3.86
N ILE A 33 8.41 -5.68 2.76
CA ILE A 33 7.34 -4.92 2.11
C ILE A 33 6.09 -5.79 1.98
N SER A 34 4.99 -5.30 2.50
CA SER A 34 3.66 -5.89 2.32
C SER A 34 2.78 -4.96 1.48
N THR A 35 1.93 -5.57 0.67
CA THR A 35 0.81 -4.91 -0.01
C THR A 35 -0.52 -5.60 0.28
N GLU A 36 -0.61 -6.24 1.44
CA GLU A 36 -1.77 -7.02 1.85
C GLU A 36 -2.40 -6.41 3.11
N ILE A 37 -3.71 -6.55 3.24
CA ILE A 37 -4.44 -6.25 4.47
C ILE A 37 -3.92 -7.24 5.54
N PRO A 38 -3.47 -6.76 6.72
CA PRO A 38 -3.08 -7.64 7.83
C PRO A 38 -4.24 -8.54 8.30
N ASN A 39 -3.93 -9.60 9.04
CA ASN A 39 -4.98 -10.36 9.71
C ASN A 39 -5.47 -9.57 10.94
N LEU A 40 -6.78 -9.30 11.00
CA LEU A 40 -7.39 -8.56 12.11
C LEU A 40 -7.20 -9.25 13.47
N GLU A 41 -7.22 -10.59 13.49
CA GLU A 41 -7.09 -11.37 14.73
C GLU A 41 -5.63 -11.42 15.24
N GLU A 42 -4.66 -11.33 14.34
CA GLU A 42 -3.23 -11.42 14.69
C GLU A 42 -2.62 -10.06 15.03
N ASP A 43 -2.95 -9.02 14.26
CA ASP A 43 -2.47 -7.65 14.48
C ASP A 43 -3.59 -6.63 14.20
N PRO A 44 -4.53 -6.44 15.15
CA PRO A 44 -5.66 -5.53 14.97
C PRO A 44 -5.21 -4.06 14.85
N GLU A 45 -4.10 -3.69 15.48
CA GLU A 45 -3.56 -2.33 15.40
C GLU A 45 -3.05 -2.02 13.99
N LEU A 46 -2.22 -2.92 13.44
CA LEU A 46 -1.72 -2.76 12.08
C LEU A 46 -2.89 -2.84 11.10
N PHE A 47 -3.84 -3.76 11.29
CA PHE A 47 -5.06 -3.81 10.48
C PHE A 47 -5.79 -2.47 10.45
N ASN A 48 -6.11 -1.90 11.62
CA ASN A 48 -6.82 -0.62 11.71
C ASN A 48 -6.04 0.51 11.04
N CYS A 49 -4.73 0.57 11.27
CA CYS A 49 -3.85 1.55 10.68
C CYS A 49 -3.79 1.45 9.15
N ILE A 50 -3.58 0.24 8.61
CA ILE A 50 -3.53 0.01 7.16
C ILE A 50 -4.88 0.33 6.51
N THR A 51 -5.99 -0.10 7.11
CA THR A 51 -7.33 0.08 6.54
C THR A 51 -7.82 1.52 6.59
N THR A 52 -7.31 2.34 7.52
CA THR A 52 -7.65 3.77 7.63
C THR A 52 -6.71 4.68 6.84
N GLN A 53 -5.42 4.36 6.76
CA GLN A 53 -4.39 5.28 6.26
C GLN A 53 -3.72 4.83 4.96
N LEU A 54 -3.62 3.52 4.72
CA LEU A 54 -2.82 2.94 3.63
C LEU A 54 -3.65 2.19 2.59
N VAL A 55 -4.97 2.31 2.62
CA VAL A 55 -5.80 1.99 1.46
C VAL A 55 -5.69 3.13 0.46
N HIS A 56 -5.28 2.82 -0.76
CA HIS A 56 -5.46 3.74 -1.87
C HIS A 56 -6.96 3.97 -2.01
N GLY A 57 -7.42 5.17 -1.65
CA GLY A 57 -8.82 5.51 -1.67
C GLY A 57 -9.47 5.03 -2.97
N PRO A 58 -10.63 4.36 -2.91
CA PRO A 58 -11.29 3.86 -4.10
C PRO A 58 -11.38 4.98 -5.12
N CYS A 59 -10.94 4.69 -6.34
CA CYS A 59 -10.90 5.63 -7.45
C CYS A 59 -11.56 4.97 -8.67
N GLU A 60 -11.30 5.50 -9.86
CA GLU A 60 -11.95 5.04 -11.08
C GLU A 60 -13.48 5.20 -11.00
N VAL A 61 -14.23 4.14 -11.28
CA VAL A 61 -15.70 4.16 -11.26
C VAL A 61 -16.27 4.43 -9.87
N ILE A 62 -15.53 4.06 -8.81
CA ILE A 62 -15.99 4.21 -7.41
C ILE A 62 -15.88 5.68 -6.96
N ASN A 63 -14.83 6.39 -7.41
CA ASN A 63 -14.68 7.82 -7.17
C ASN A 63 -13.90 8.48 -8.32
N PRO A 64 -14.59 8.90 -9.40
CA PRO A 64 -13.94 9.47 -10.58
C PRO A 64 -13.32 10.84 -10.31
N PHE A 65 -13.68 11.48 -9.19
CA PHE A 65 -13.17 12.78 -8.76
C PHE A 65 -12.00 12.69 -7.79
N SER A 66 -11.45 11.49 -7.53
CA SER A 66 -10.25 11.32 -6.72
C SER A 66 -9.07 12.11 -7.34
N PRO A 67 -8.20 12.76 -6.53
CA PRO A 67 -7.07 13.55 -7.04
C PRO A 67 -6.08 12.76 -7.91
N CYS A 68 -6.04 11.43 -7.76
CA CYS A 68 -5.21 10.54 -8.56
C CYS A 68 -5.75 10.32 -9.98
N MET A 69 -6.97 10.71 -10.29
CA MET A 69 -7.63 10.45 -11.57
C MET A 69 -7.18 11.43 -12.66
N LYS A 70 -6.80 10.89 -13.83
CA LYS A 70 -6.52 11.67 -15.04
C LYS A 70 -7.01 10.89 -16.26
N ASN A 71 -7.78 11.54 -17.13
CA ASN A 71 -8.36 10.93 -18.33
C ASN A 71 -9.10 9.61 -18.03
N GLY A 72 -9.91 9.60 -16.96
CA GLY A 72 -10.71 8.44 -16.55
C GLY A 72 -9.93 7.27 -15.95
N ARG A 73 -8.62 7.39 -15.74
CA ARG A 73 -7.78 6.32 -15.14
C ARG A 73 -7.01 6.82 -13.94
N CYS A 74 -6.75 5.93 -12.98
CA CYS A 74 -5.88 6.23 -11.87
C CYS A 74 -4.42 6.38 -12.34
N THR A 75 -3.83 7.56 -12.15
CA THR A 75 -2.41 7.81 -12.47
C THR A 75 -1.44 6.93 -11.67
N LYS A 76 -1.89 6.42 -10.52
CA LYS A 76 -1.15 5.47 -9.67
C LYS A 76 -1.48 4.00 -9.97
N ARG A 77 -2.29 3.73 -11.00
CA ARG A 77 -2.65 2.40 -11.50
C ARG A 77 -3.31 1.49 -10.45
N TYR A 78 -4.24 2.06 -9.68
CA TYR A 78 -5.11 1.30 -8.79
C TYR A 78 -6.50 1.12 -9.41
N PRO A 79 -7.18 -0.01 -9.13
CA PRO A 79 -6.69 -1.15 -8.34
C PRO A 79 -5.55 -1.90 -9.04
N ARG A 80 -4.62 -2.47 -8.27
CA ARG A 80 -3.55 -3.31 -8.80
C ARG A 80 -4.07 -4.68 -9.19
N ASP A 81 -3.35 -5.41 -10.03
CA ASP A 81 -3.66 -6.81 -10.28
C ASP A 81 -3.33 -7.67 -9.05
N PHE A 82 -4.10 -8.73 -8.86
CA PHE A 82 -3.74 -9.76 -7.90
C PHE A 82 -2.50 -10.51 -8.35
N LEU A 83 -1.65 -10.86 -7.39
CA LEU A 83 -0.41 -11.58 -7.63
C LEU A 83 -0.14 -12.51 -6.45
N LYS A 84 -0.06 -13.82 -6.71
CA LYS A 84 0.08 -14.82 -5.64
C LYS A 84 1.43 -14.77 -4.92
N GLU A 85 2.48 -14.34 -5.62
CA GLU A 85 3.85 -14.26 -5.12
C GLU A 85 4.55 -13.04 -5.71
N THR A 86 5.50 -12.45 -4.98
CA THR A 86 6.28 -11.32 -5.48
C THR A 86 7.17 -11.74 -6.65
N GLN A 87 7.19 -10.93 -7.71
CA GLN A 87 7.90 -11.22 -8.96
C GLN A 87 8.82 -10.07 -9.36
N THR A 88 9.83 -10.35 -10.19
CA THR A 88 10.68 -9.30 -10.75
C THR A 88 9.93 -8.58 -11.87
N GLY A 89 9.77 -7.26 -11.75
CA GLY A 89 9.16 -6.42 -12.76
C GLY A 89 10.08 -6.19 -13.96
N ARG A 90 9.48 -5.77 -15.09
CA ARG A 90 10.21 -5.52 -16.36
C ARG A 90 11.19 -4.35 -16.26
N ASP A 91 10.99 -3.45 -15.31
CA ASP A 91 11.82 -2.29 -15.01
C ASP A 91 12.85 -2.56 -13.90
N GLY A 92 12.96 -3.81 -13.44
CA GLY A 92 13.87 -4.20 -12.37
C GLY A 92 13.30 -4.00 -10.95
N TYR A 93 12.11 -3.40 -10.82
CA TYR A 93 11.45 -3.24 -9.52
C TYR A 93 10.55 -4.44 -9.20
N PRO A 94 10.44 -4.87 -7.93
CA PRO A 94 9.59 -5.99 -7.57
C PRO A 94 8.10 -5.65 -7.72
N LEU A 95 7.35 -6.54 -8.35
CA LEU A 95 5.91 -6.58 -8.35
C LEU A 95 5.46 -7.31 -7.08
N CYS A 96 5.01 -6.57 -6.07
CA CYS A 96 4.67 -7.12 -4.76
C CYS A 96 3.42 -8.01 -4.82
N ARG A 97 3.43 -9.05 -3.98
CA ARG A 97 2.34 -9.99 -3.76
C ARG A 97 1.07 -9.30 -3.26
N ARG A 98 -0.05 -9.66 -3.88
CA ARG A 98 -1.41 -9.26 -3.51
C ARG A 98 -2.31 -10.47 -3.67
N ARG A 99 -2.46 -11.29 -2.63
CA ARG A 99 -3.30 -12.50 -2.71
C ARG A 99 -4.78 -12.15 -2.79
N ARG A 100 -5.53 -12.96 -3.52
CA ARG A 100 -6.98 -12.94 -3.51
C ARG A 100 -7.50 -13.55 -2.20
N PRO A 101 -8.75 -13.29 -1.78
CA PRO A 101 -9.34 -13.97 -0.63
C PRO A 101 -9.25 -15.50 -0.70
N GLU A 102 -9.42 -16.08 -1.89
CA GLU A 102 -9.36 -17.53 -2.09
C GLU A 102 -7.94 -18.11 -1.93
N ASP A 103 -6.91 -17.26 -2.05
CA ASP A 103 -5.51 -17.60 -1.83
C ASP A 103 -5.04 -17.24 -0.40
N GLY A 104 -5.95 -16.88 0.52
CA GLY A 104 -5.60 -16.43 1.88
C GLY A 104 -5.19 -14.96 1.96
N GLY A 105 -5.64 -14.14 1.01
CA GLY A 105 -5.71 -12.69 1.18
C GLY A 105 -6.93 -12.28 2.00
N PHE A 106 -7.01 -11.01 2.36
CA PHE A 106 -8.16 -10.47 3.10
C PHE A 106 -8.87 -9.40 2.28
N SER A 107 -10.14 -9.19 2.65
CA SER A 107 -10.97 -8.08 2.21
C SER A 107 -11.60 -7.44 3.43
N THR A 108 -11.89 -6.15 3.38
CA THR A 108 -12.60 -5.44 4.43
C THR A 108 -13.53 -4.38 3.85
N VAL A 109 -14.38 -3.81 4.68
CA VAL A 109 -15.25 -2.70 4.33
C VAL A 109 -14.65 -1.43 4.91
N ILE A 110 -14.46 -0.41 4.06
CA ILE A 110 -14.07 0.93 4.48
C ILE A 110 -15.19 1.93 4.18
N ASN A 111 -15.26 3.00 4.97
CA ASN A 111 -16.18 4.09 4.71
C ASN A 111 -15.50 5.18 3.87
N VAL A 112 -16.06 5.47 2.70
CA VAL A 112 -15.58 6.51 1.80
C VAL A 112 -16.75 7.44 1.52
N ARG A 113 -16.67 8.68 2.02
CA ARG A 113 -17.73 9.71 1.84
C ARG A 113 -19.12 9.19 2.20
N HIS A 114 -19.25 8.53 3.35
CA HIS A 114 -20.50 7.93 3.85
C HIS A 114 -21.04 6.75 3.01
N SER A 115 -20.22 6.18 2.14
CA SER A 115 -20.53 4.95 1.41
C SER A 115 -19.60 3.83 1.85
N GLU A 116 -20.16 2.65 2.10
CA GLU A 116 -19.38 1.45 2.40
C GLU A 116 -18.84 0.85 1.10
N VAL A 117 -17.53 0.62 1.06
CA VAL A 117 -16.85 0.04 -0.09
C VAL A 117 -16.03 -1.16 0.37
N VAL A 118 -16.25 -2.30 -0.28
CA VAL A 118 -15.41 -3.49 -0.09
C VAL A 118 -14.07 -3.25 -0.78
N VAL A 119 -12.99 -3.33 -0.02
CA VAL A 119 -11.62 -3.25 -0.52
C VAL A 119 -10.88 -4.53 -0.19
N ASP A 120 -10.01 -4.93 -1.11
CA ASP A 120 -9.13 -6.08 -0.99
C ASP A 120 -7.66 -5.64 -1.17
N ASN A 121 -6.76 -6.62 -1.16
CA ASN A 121 -5.33 -6.41 -1.34
C ASN A 121 -4.93 -5.61 -2.59
N ARG A 122 -5.78 -5.43 -3.59
CA ARG A 122 -5.47 -4.61 -4.79
C ARG A 122 -5.38 -3.12 -4.50
N TRP A 123 -5.96 -2.67 -3.39
CA TRP A 123 -6.04 -1.26 -3.01
C TRP A 123 -4.95 -0.83 -2.03
N ILE A 124 -4.24 -1.77 -1.41
CA ILE A 124 -3.27 -1.45 -0.36
C ILE A 124 -2.01 -0.80 -0.94
N VAL A 125 -1.63 0.34 -0.38
CA VAL A 125 -0.34 0.99 -0.68
C VAL A 125 0.78 0.19 -0.01
N PRO A 126 1.91 -0.07 -0.69
CA PRO A 126 3.02 -0.80 -0.08
C PRO A 126 3.47 -0.17 1.23
N TYR A 127 3.69 -1.00 2.24
CA TYR A 127 4.17 -0.59 3.56
C TYR A 127 5.18 -1.58 4.12
N CYS A 128 5.95 -1.14 5.11
CA CYS A 128 6.89 -1.99 5.83
C CYS A 128 6.30 -2.35 7.20
N PRO A 129 5.91 -3.61 7.46
CA PRO A 129 5.37 -4.01 8.77
C PRO A 129 6.33 -3.71 9.93
N LEU A 130 7.65 -3.76 9.70
CA LEU A 130 8.68 -3.44 10.70
C LEU A 130 8.66 -1.97 11.13
N LEU A 131 8.06 -1.08 10.33
CA LEU A 131 7.90 0.34 10.64
C LEU A 131 6.53 0.67 11.24
N LYS A 132 5.79 -0.33 11.75
CA LYS A 132 4.46 -0.16 12.36
C LYS A 132 4.37 1.03 13.32
N ASN A 133 5.36 1.20 14.21
CA ASN A 133 5.35 2.30 15.19
C ASN A 133 5.46 3.70 14.54
N ILE A 134 6.02 3.79 13.34
CA ILE A 134 6.09 5.04 12.55
C ILE A 134 4.82 5.21 11.73
N LEU A 135 4.29 4.12 11.18
CA LEU A 135 3.10 4.11 10.33
C LEU A 135 1.82 4.40 11.13
N CYS A 136 1.75 3.92 12.37
CA CYS A 136 0.57 3.97 13.23
C CYS A 136 0.81 4.80 14.50
N PRO A 137 1.22 6.09 14.38
CA PRO A 137 1.77 6.86 15.50
C PRO A 137 0.70 7.40 16.46
N TYR A 138 -0.57 7.40 16.05
CA TYR A 138 -1.68 7.91 16.86
C TYR A 138 -2.51 6.75 17.38
N GLN A 139 -2.05 6.19 18.48
CA GLN A 139 -2.82 5.32 19.37
C GLN A 139 -3.59 6.25 20.32
N CYS A 140 -4.76 6.74 19.91
CA CYS A 140 -5.68 7.48 20.78
C CYS A 140 -7.10 7.01 20.54
#